data_AF-A0A5J6MWE1-F1
#
_entry.id   AF-A0A5J6MWE1-F1
#
_cell.length_a   1.000
_cell.length_b   1.000
_cell.length_c   1.000
_cell.angle_alpha   90.00
_cell.angle_beta   90.00
_cell.angle_gamma   90.00
#
_symmetry.space_group_name_H-M   'P 1'
#
loop_
_entity.id
_entity.type
_entity.pdbx_description
1 polymer ?
#
loop_
_entity_poly.entity_id
_entity_poly.type
_entity_poly.pdbx_seq_one_letter_code
_entity_poly.pdbx_strand_id
1 'polypeptide(L)'
;MKAGDRRKNIVLMEPTAQALRDEFIGWQCRLRQLSVREGLGRPSSGMRPRVSTLDGAELAPAVTLLLMREDPAESTQEFRFQVQKTQDPVERYDKALEILSAWYYQRPRDFTDVMTGLFGPGSALVDRLLLQGRCELEFVEYARGYRIPCSVLELAETDAHYQATYWHNRLFNANMPAGVRVLSFTPDWTHSADFDVDPDGE
;
A
#
# COMPACT_ATOMS: atom_id res chain seq x y z
N MET A 1 22.53 1.26 22.48
CA MET A 1 23.62 0.83 21.56
C MET A 1 23.12 1.06 20.14
N LYS A 2 23.88 1.78 19.30
CA LYS A 2 23.44 2.14 17.94
C LYS A 2 23.36 0.87 17.09
N ALA A 3 22.16 0.55 16.60
CA ALA A 3 21.99 -0.41 15.51
C ALA A 3 22.88 0.07 14.36
N GLY A 4 23.91 -0.70 14.05
CA GLY A 4 24.80 -0.41 12.94
C GLY A 4 24.00 -0.54 11.65
N ASP A 5 23.53 0.59 11.14
CA ASP A 5 22.96 0.75 9.80
C ASP A 5 24.09 0.55 8.79
N ARG A 6 24.50 -0.71 8.63
CA ARG A 6 25.21 -1.16 7.44
C ARG A 6 24.16 -1.22 6.33
N ARG A 7 23.88 -0.06 5.74
CA ARG A 7 23.34 0.09 4.38
C ARG A 7 24.30 -0.60 3.42
N LYS A 8 24.33 -1.93 3.42
CA LYS A 8 25.04 -2.64 2.38
C LYS A 8 24.26 -2.31 1.13
N ASN A 9 24.92 -1.62 0.21
CA ASN A 9 24.43 -1.33 -1.13
C ASN A 9 24.36 -2.66 -1.91
N ILE A 10 23.47 -3.56 -1.46
CA ILE A 10 23.27 -4.89 -2.03
C ILE A 10 22.33 -4.69 -3.19
N VAL A 11 22.83 -5.01 -4.38
CA VAL A 11 22.02 -5.09 -5.58
C VAL A 11 21.68 -6.56 -5.76
N LEU A 12 20.40 -6.90 -5.64
CA LEU A 12 19.90 -8.24 -5.93
C LEU A 12 20.00 -8.53 -7.43
N MET A 13 20.35 -9.77 -7.76
CA MET A 13 20.23 -10.24 -9.14
C MET A 13 18.76 -10.35 -9.52
N GLU A 14 18.44 -10.15 -10.80
CA GLU A 14 17.06 -10.11 -11.31
C GLU A 14 16.16 -11.27 -10.83
N PRO A 15 16.59 -12.55 -10.85
CA PRO A 15 15.74 -13.64 -10.36
C PRO A 15 15.47 -13.56 -8.85
N THR A 16 16.43 -13.08 -8.07
CA THR A 16 16.28 -12.89 -6.61
C THR A 16 15.36 -11.72 -6.30
N ALA A 17 15.47 -10.62 -7.05
CA ALA A 17 14.58 -9.47 -6.93
C ALA A 17 13.12 -9.85 -7.25
N GLN A 18 12.91 -10.66 -8.30
CA GLN A 18 11.58 -11.17 -8.67
C GLN A 18 11.00 -12.11 -7.60
N ALA A 19 11.82 -13.01 -7.05
CA ALA A 19 11.37 -13.89 -5.96
C ALA A 19 10.94 -13.10 -4.72
N LEU A 20 11.72 -12.07 -4.34
CA LEU A 20 11.39 -11.18 -3.22
C LEU A 20 10.09 -10.41 -3.45
N ARG A 21 9.89 -9.88 -4.66
CA ARG A 21 8.64 -9.24 -5.08
C ARG A 21 7.45 -10.17 -4.91
N ASP A 22 7.54 -11.37 -5.46
CA ASP A 22 6.42 -12.32 -5.48
C ASP A 22 6.08 -12.79 -4.04
N GLU A 23 7.08 -12.96 -3.18
CA GLU A 23 6.87 -13.23 -1.75
C GLU A 23 6.19 -12.05 -1.05
N PHE A 24 6.65 -10.82 -1.28
CA PHE A 24 6.03 -9.62 -0.71
C PHE A 24 4.57 -9.46 -1.13
N ILE A 25 4.25 -9.63 -2.42
CA ILE A 25 2.87 -9.54 -2.94
C ILE A 25 2.01 -10.61 -2.26
N GLY A 26 2.48 -11.85 -2.17
CA GLY A 26 1.78 -12.93 -1.48
C GLY A 26 1.51 -12.60 0.00
N TRP A 27 2.51 -12.07 0.69
CA TRP A 27 2.40 -11.61 2.07
C TRP A 27 1.38 -10.47 2.22
N GLN A 28 1.44 -9.45 1.37
CA GLN A 28 0.50 -8.31 1.35
C GLN A 28 -0.95 -8.73 1.08
N CYS A 29 -1.17 -9.68 0.17
CA CYS A 29 -2.50 -10.25 -0.10
C CYS A 29 -3.04 -10.99 1.13
N ARG A 30 -2.20 -11.80 1.79
CA ARG A 30 -2.59 -12.53 3.01
C ARG A 30 -2.97 -11.58 4.15
N LEU A 31 -2.18 -10.54 4.40
CA LEU A 31 -2.48 -9.54 5.42
C LEU A 31 -3.81 -8.83 5.15
N ARG A 32 -4.06 -8.44 3.89
CA ARG A 32 -5.32 -7.80 3.49
C ARG A 32 -6.52 -8.75 3.65
N GLN A 33 -6.36 -10.01 3.32
CA GLN A 33 -7.40 -11.01 3.52
C GLN A 33 -7.75 -11.18 5.01
N LEU A 34 -6.75 -11.29 5.88
CA LEU A 34 -6.95 -11.35 7.34
C LEU A 34 -7.60 -10.07 7.88
N SER A 35 -7.10 -8.91 7.46
CA SER A 35 -7.66 -7.60 7.82
C SER A 35 -9.15 -7.49 7.50
N VAL A 36 -9.58 -7.92 6.31
CA VAL A 36 -10.99 -7.81 5.92
C VAL A 36 -11.85 -8.86 6.63
N ARG A 37 -11.36 -10.09 6.80
CA ARG A 37 -12.13 -11.19 7.41
C ARG A 37 -12.24 -11.11 8.92
N GLU A 38 -11.18 -10.67 9.60
CA GLU A 38 -11.06 -10.72 11.06
C GLU A 38 -10.88 -9.33 11.67
N GLY A 39 -10.26 -8.39 10.93
CA GLY A 39 -9.97 -7.02 11.38
C GLY A 39 -10.99 -5.96 10.96
N LEU A 40 -12.18 -6.37 10.49
CA LEU A 40 -13.22 -5.48 9.96
C LEU A 40 -12.72 -4.52 8.87
N GLY A 41 -11.75 -4.94 8.04
CA GLY A 41 -11.17 -4.14 6.96
C GLY A 41 -10.20 -3.04 7.44
N ARG A 42 -9.82 -3.01 8.72
CA ARG A 42 -8.84 -2.05 9.22
C ARG A 42 -7.42 -2.44 8.79
N PRO A 43 -6.65 -1.56 8.14
CA PRO A 43 -5.29 -1.86 7.73
C PRO A 43 -4.41 -2.23 8.94
N SER A 44 -3.69 -3.36 8.86
CA SER A 44 -2.72 -3.77 9.88
C SER A 44 -1.40 -2.97 9.74
N SER A 45 -0.44 -3.17 10.64
CA SER A 45 0.89 -2.55 10.57
C SER A 45 1.62 -2.86 9.27
N GLY A 46 1.56 -4.10 8.79
CA GLY A 46 2.17 -4.52 7.53
C GLY A 46 1.52 -3.92 6.28
N MET A 47 0.40 -3.22 6.40
CA MET A 47 -0.23 -2.46 5.31
C MET A 47 0.06 -0.96 5.38
N ARG A 48 0.76 -0.52 6.44
CA ARG A 48 0.96 0.88 6.80
C ARG A 48 2.46 1.17 6.99
N PRO A 49 3.26 1.16 5.92
CA PRO A 49 4.70 1.30 6.02
C PRO A 49 5.11 2.60 6.71
N ARG A 50 6.23 2.53 7.42
CA ARG A 50 7.02 3.72 7.75
C ARG A 50 7.65 4.23 6.47
N VAL A 51 7.59 5.54 6.25
CA VAL A 51 8.14 6.19 5.08
C VAL A 51 9.32 7.03 5.50
N SER A 52 10.46 6.81 4.86
CA SER A 52 11.69 7.58 5.09
C SER A 52 12.33 7.98 3.78
N THR A 53 13.25 8.93 3.83
CA THR A 53 14.16 9.20 2.72
C THR A 53 15.19 8.06 2.59
N LEU A 54 15.86 7.94 1.45
CA LEU A 54 16.88 6.91 1.24
C LEU A 54 18.11 7.07 2.16
N ASP A 55 18.30 8.25 2.76
CA ASP A 55 19.31 8.51 3.78
C ASP A 55 18.83 8.24 5.22
N GLY A 56 17.60 7.74 5.38
CA GLY A 56 17.05 7.24 6.65
C GLY A 56 16.32 8.29 7.50
N ALA A 57 16.05 9.49 6.97
CA ALA A 57 15.26 10.48 7.67
C ALA A 57 13.76 10.13 7.56
N GLU A 58 13.08 10.00 8.70
CA GLU A 58 11.65 9.67 8.71
C GLU A 58 10.80 10.81 8.13
N LEU A 59 9.94 10.48 7.16
CA LEU A 59 8.96 11.39 6.56
C LEU A 59 7.57 11.20 7.16
N ALA A 60 7.19 9.96 7.45
CA ALA A 60 5.95 9.60 8.10
C ALA A 60 6.06 8.24 8.83
N PRO A 61 5.49 8.10 10.04
CA PRO A 61 5.61 6.86 10.81
C PRO A 61 4.74 5.71 10.28
N ALA A 62 3.63 6.03 9.59
CA ALA A 62 2.71 5.05 9.04
C ALA A 62 1.85 5.68 7.93
N VAL A 63 1.89 5.12 6.71
CA VAL A 63 1.06 5.55 5.57
C VAL A 63 0.25 4.37 5.07
N THR A 64 -1.09 4.47 5.03
CA THR A 64 -1.92 3.38 4.49
C THR A 64 -1.77 3.31 2.97
N LEU A 65 -1.33 2.16 2.46
CA LEU A 65 -1.19 1.91 1.04
C LEU A 65 -2.09 0.76 0.55
N LEU A 66 -2.62 0.91 -0.66
CA LEU A 66 -3.32 -0.13 -1.39
C LEU A 66 -2.36 -0.84 -2.35
N LEU A 67 -2.59 -2.13 -2.57
CA LEU A 67 -1.88 -2.92 -3.57
C LEU A 67 -2.72 -2.96 -4.85
N MET A 68 -2.15 -2.57 -5.99
CA MET A 68 -2.92 -2.43 -7.23
C MET A 68 -3.05 -3.74 -7.98
N ARG A 69 -4.26 -4.02 -8.48
CA ARG A 69 -4.51 -5.13 -9.41
C ARG A 69 -3.92 -4.83 -10.78
N GLU A 70 -3.49 -5.87 -11.50
CA GLU A 70 -3.00 -5.76 -12.88
C GLU A 70 -4.06 -5.15 -13.81
N ASP A 71 -5.32 -5.59 -13.66
CA ASP A 71 -6.48 -4.96 -14.29
C ASP A 71 -7.50 -4.56 -13.20
N PRO A 72 -7.52 -3.28 -12.80
CA PRO A 72 -8.42 -2.81 -11.76
C PRO A 72 -9.82 -2.44 -12.29
N ALA A 73 -10.06 -2.45 -13.61
CA ALA A 73 -11.24 -1.82 -14.22
C ALA A 73 -12.57 -2.38 -13.69
N GLU A 74 -12.71 -3.71 -13.70
CA GLU A 74 -13.91 -4.40 -13.22
C GLU A 74 -14.21 -4.07 -11.76
N SER A 75 -13.22 -4.23 -10.88
CA SER A 75 -13.39 -3.93 -9.45
C SER A 75 -13.65 -2.46 -9.18
N THR A 76 -13.06 -1.56 -9.96
CA THR A 76 -13.26 -0.12 -9.83
C THR A 76 -14.70 0.25 -10.20
N GLN A 77 -15.24 -0.35 -11.27
CA GLN A 77 -16.62 -0.16 -11.66
C GLN A 77 -17.59 -0.70 -10.59
N GLU A 78 -17.30 -1.86 -10.01
CA GLU A 78 -18.09 -2.42 -8.91
C GLU A 78 -18.08 -1.50 -7.68
N PHE A 79 -16.90 -1.05 -7.23
CA PHE A 79 -16.78 -0.13 -6.10
C PHE A 79 -17.53 1.18 -6.33
N ARG A 80 -17.38 1.75 -7.53
CA ARG A 80 -18.10 2.97 -7.92
C ARG A 80 -19.61 2.76 -7.87
N PHE A 81 -20.09 1.64 -8.41
CA PHE A 81 -21.51 1.30 -8.39
C PHE A 81 -22.04 1.20 -6.96
N GLN A 82 -21.33 0.53 -6.05
CA GLN A 82 -21.74 0.42 -4.65
C GLN A 82 -21.79 1.79 -3.95
N VAL A 83 -20.79 2.65 -4.19
CA VAL A 83 -20.78 4.01 -3.63
C VAL A 83 -21.99 4.82 -4.11
N GLN A 84 -22.35 4.70 -5.39
CA GLN A 84 -23.46 5.45 -5.98
C GLN A 84 -24.83 4.91 -5.56
N LYS A 85 -24.95 3.59 -5.40
CA LYS A 85 -26.20 2.92 -5.05
C LYS A 85 -26.53 2.99 -3.57
N THR A 86 -25.53 2.83 -2.70
CA THR A 86 -25.72 2.70 -1.25
C THR A 86 -25.34 3.99 -0.54
N GLN A 87 -26.34 4.78 -0.15
CA GLN A 87 -26.13 6.06 0.52
C GLN A 87 -25.71 5.90 1.98
N ASP A 88 -26.23 4.90 2.69
CA ASP A 88 -25.89 4.62 4.08
C ASP A 88 -24.41 4.19 4.20
N PRO A 89 -23.59 4.94 4.97
CA PRO A 89 -22.19 4.59 5.18
C PRO A 89 -21.96 3.21 5.81
N VAL A 90 -22.84 2.76 6.71
CA VAL A 90 -22.71 1.47 7.41
C VAL A 90 -22.97 0.33 6.43
N GLU A 91 -24.08 0.40 5.68
CA GLU A 91 -24.39 -0.61 4.67
C GLU A 91 -23.32 -0.67 3.57
N ARG A 92 -22.79 0.49 3.16
CA ARG A 92 -21.69 0.55 2.18
C ARG A 92 -20.42 -0.10 2.72
N TYR A 93 -20.12 0.12 3.99
CA TYR A 93 -18.98 -0.50 4.67
C TYR A 93 -19.11 -2.03 4.67
N ASP A 94 -20.27 -2.55 5.05
CA ASP A 94 -20.54 -4.00 5.07
C ASP A 94 -20.42 -4.62 3.68
N LYS A 95 -20.94 -3.94 2.65
CA LYS A 95 -20.78 -4.37 1.25
C LYS A 95 -19.33 -4.38 0.79
N ALA A 96 -18.54 -3.39 1.21
CA ALA A 96 -17.12 -3.35 0.93
C ALA A 96 -16.38 -4.55 1.54
N LEU A 97 -16.71 -4.90 2.79
CA LEU A 97 -16.15 -6.09 3.45
C LEU A 97 -16.57 -7.38 2.73
N GLU A 98 -17.83 -7.50 2.31
CA GLU A 98 -18.33 -8.64 1.55
C GLU A 98 -17.52 -8.86 0.27
N ILE A 99 -17.34 -7.81 -0.54
CA ILE A 99 -16.60 -7.88 -1.81
C ILE A 99 -15.13 -8.26 -1.57
N LEU A 100 -14.46 -7.56 -0.63
CA LEU A 100 -13.03 -7.73 -0.38
C LEU A 100 -12.69 -9.05 0.34
N SER A 101 -13.59 -9.57 1.18
CA SER A 101 -13.38 -10.81 1.95
C SER A 101 -13.51 -12.07 1.09
N ALA A 102 -14.19 -11.96 -0.06
CA ALA A 102 -14.44 -13.03 -0.99
C ALA A 102 -13.16 -13.43 -1.75
N TRP A 103 -13.09 -13.13 -3.05
CA TRP A 103 -12.02 -13.58 -3.94
C TRP A 103 -10.96 -12.52 -4.24
N TYR A 104 -11.18 -11.27 -3.79
CA TYR A 104 -10.38 -10.11 -4.19
C TYR A 104 -8.87 -10.28 -3.95
N TYR A 105 -8.46 -10.71 -2.76
CA TYR A 105 -7.04 -10.91 -2.39
C TYR A 105 -6.56 -12.36 -2.53
N GLN A 106 -7.34 -13.25 -3.14
CA GLN A 106 -7.07 -14.69 -3.10
C GLN A 106 -5.97 -15.13 -4.09
N ARG A 107 -5.73 -14.34 -5.14
CA ARG A 107 -4.75 -14.62 -6.20
C ARG A 107 -3.67 -13.52 -6.26
N PRO A 108 -2.51 -13.71 -5.61
CA PRO A 108 -1.42 -12.73 -5.64
C PRO A 108 -0.96 -12.33 -7.04
N ARG A 109 -0.94 -13.27 -7.99
CA ARG A 109 -0.58 -13.03 -9.40
C ARG A 109 -1.49 -12.05 -10.16
N ASP A 110 -2.67 -11.74 -9.62
CA ASP A 110 -3.59 -10.78 -10.22
C ASP A 110 -3.27 -9.33 -9.77
N PHE A 111 -2.19 -9.15 -9.00
CA PHE A 111 -1.71 -7.88 -8.49
C PHE A 111 -0.36 -7.50 -9.13
N THR A 112 -0.22 -6.20 -9.37
CA THR A 112 1.05 -5.55 -9.66
C THR A 112 1.88 -5.43 -8.38
N ASP A 113 3.12 -4.97 -8.50
CA ASP A 113 3.94 -4.50 -7.39
C ASP A 113 3.72 -3.01 -7.04
N VAL A 114 2.94 -2.28 -7.82
CA VAL A 114 2.66 -0.87 -7.58
C VAL A 114 1.69 -0.72 -6.41
N MET A 115 2.06 0.17 -5.50
CA MET A 115 1.21 0.56 -4.39
C MET A 115 0.74 2.00 -4.55
N THR A 116 -0.43 2.31 -4.01
CA THR A 116 -0.98 3.67 -4.05
C THR A 116 -1.45 4.13 -2.68
N GLY A 117 -1.31 5.44 -2.43
CA GLY A 117 -1.81 6.09 -1.21
C GLY A 117 -2.73 7.25 -1.58
N LEU A 118 -3.84 7.40 -0.85
CA LEU A 118 -4.72 8.56 -0.94
C LEU A 118 -4.42 9.53 0.20
N PHE A 119 -4.17 10.77 -0.14
CA PHE A 119 -3.82 11.83 0.80
C PHE A 119 -4.82 12.98 0.71
N GLY A 120 -5.05 13.64 1.84
CA GLY A 120 -5.90 14.82 1.90
C GLY A 120 -5.31 16.01 1.12
N PRO A 121 -6.14 17.00 0.79
CA PRO A 121 -5.70 18.23 0.13
C PRO A 121 -4.63 18.95 0.97
N GLY A 122 -3.61 19.51 0.32
CA GLY A 122 -2.55 20.28 0.99
C GLY A 122 -1.65 19.48 1.92
N SER A 123 -1.58 18.15 1.75
CA SER A 123 -0.69 17.31 2.56
C SER A 123 0.78 17.66 2.33
N ALA A 124 1.42 18.26 3.34
CA ALA A 124 2.86 18.57 3.30
C ALA A 124 3.74 17.31 3.09
N LEU A 125 3.26 16.13 3.50
CA LEU A 125 3.94 14.87 3.20
C LEU A 125 4.00 14.61 1.70
N VAL A 126 2.91 14.86 0.97
CA VAL A 126 2.86 14.67 -0.48
C VAL A 126 3.86 15.59 -1.17
N ASP A 127 3.89 16.86 -0.79
CA ASP A 127 4.83 17.82 -1.38
C ASP A 127 6.29 17.40 -1.16
N ARG A 128 6.61 16.91 0.04
CA ARG A 128 7.96 16.38 0.33
C ARG A 128 8.27 15.12 -0.49
N LEU A 129 7.33 14.18 -0.59
CA LEU A 129 7.53 12.94 -1.35
C LEU A 129 7.75 13.22 -2.84
N LEU A 130 6.97 14.14 -3.42
CA LEU A 130 7.11 14.53 -4.83
C LEU A 130 8.38 15.33 -5.09
N LEU A 131 8.79 16.20 -4.16
CA LEU A 131 10.06 16.93 -4.28
C LEU A 131 11.26 15.97 -4.30
N GLN A 132 11.23 14.92 -3.48
CA GLN A 132 12.28 13.90 -3.45
C GLN A 132 12.18 12.93 -4.66
N GLY A 133 10.96 12.64 -5.13
CA GLY A 133 10.68 11.69 -6.21
C GLY A 133 10.99 10.22 -5.87
N ARG A 134 11.57 9.96 -4.69
CA ARG A 134 11.90 8.64 -4.17
C ARG A 134 11.78 8.61 -2.64
N CYS A 135 11.47 7.44 -2.10
CA CYS A 135 11.45 7.17 -0.67
C CYS A 135 11.81 5.71 -0.39
N GLU A 136 12.00 5.36 0.88
CA GLU A 136 12.04 3.98 1.36
C GLU A 136 10.78 3.69 2.16
N LEU A 137 10.11 2.58 1.83
CA LEU A 137 8.98 2.03 2.55
C LEU A 137 9.45 0.87 3.41
N GLU A 138 9.29 0.96 4.73
CA GLU A 138 9.51 -0.15 5.65
C GLU A 138 8.18 -0.73 6.14
N PHE A 139 7.93 -1.99 5.81
CA PHE A 139 6.76 -2.75 6.26
C PHE A 139 7.18 -3.73 7.34
N VAL A 140 6.37 -3.87 8.39
CA VAL A 140 6.58 -4.85 9.47
C VAL A 140 5.23 -5.40 9.91
N GLU A 141 5.11 -6.73 9.96
CA GLU A 141 4.00 -7.43 10.60
C GLU A 141 4.45 -8.83 11.02
N TYR A 142 4.09 -9.23 12.24
CA TYR A 142 4.56 -10.48 12.85
C TYR A 142 6.10 -10.53 12.84
N ALA A 143 6.67 -11.69 12.52
CA ALA A 143 8.12 -11.91 12.50
C ALA A 143 8.79 -11.51 11.17
N ARG A 144 8.12 -10.75 10.29
CA ARG A 144 8.65 -10.40 8.96
C ARG A 144 8.58 -8.91 8.70
N GLY A 145 9.60 -8.40 8.01
CA GLY A 145 9.64 -7.04 7.50
C GLY A 145 10.30 -6.92 6.13
N TYR A 146 10.01 -5.82 5.46
CA TYR A 146 10.53 -5.48 4.13
C TYR A 146 10.95 -4.02 4.09
N ARG A 147 12.12 -3.74 3.51
CA ARG A 147 12.55 -2.40 3.12
C ARG A 147 12.59 -2.31 1.61
N ILE A 148 11.82 -1.38 1.07
CA ILE A 148 11.58 -1.27 -0.36
C ILE A 148 11.80 0.19 -0.75
N PRO A 149 12.90 0.51 -1.44
CA PRO A 149 13.05 1.78 -2.12
C PRO A 149 11.99 1.90 -3.22
N CYS A 150 11.34 3.05 -3.31
CA CYS A 150 10.29 3.32 -4.29
C CYS A 150 10.55 4.64 -5.00
N SER A 151 10.23 4.67 -6.29
CA SER A 151 9.95 5.94 -6.98
C SER A 151 8.53 6.40 -6.67
N VAL A 152 8.34 7.71 -6.57
CA VAL A 152 7.06 8.31 -6.18
C VAL A 152 6.59 9.26 -7.27
N LEU A 153 5.34 9.09 -7.71
CA LEU A 153 4.70 9.94 -8.69
C LEU A 153 3.28 10.28 -8.25
N GLU A 154 2.79 11.45 -8.67
CA GLU A 154 1.38 11.80 -8.54
C GLU A 154 0.61 11.29 -9.74
N LEU A 155 -0.52 10.62 -9.48
CA LEU A 155 -1.39 10.10 -10.52
C LEU A 155 -2.43 11.14 -10.92
N ALA A 156 -2.67 11.28 -12.22
CA ALA A 156 -3.76 12.08 -12.74
C ALA A 156 -5.11 11.43 -12.43
N GLU A 157 -6.18 12.21 -12.30
CA GLU A 157 -7.51 11.65 -12.00
C GLU A 157 -8.01 10.65 -13.06
N THR A 158 -7.56 10.78 -14.31
CA THR A 158 -7.91 9.87 -15.40
C THR A 158 -7.16 8.54 -15.35
N ASP A 159 -6.15 8.40 -14.49
CA ASP A 159 -5.36 7.18 -14.34
C ASP A 159 -6.19 6.05 -13.71
N ALA A 160 -6.02 4.82 -14.19
CA ALA A 160 -6.77 3.67 -13.71
C ALA A 160 -6.48 3.35 -12.23
N HIS A 161 -5.22 3.48 -11.78
CA HIS A 161 -4.84 3.29 -10.39
C HIS A 161 -5.33 4.43 -9.50
N TYR A 162 -5.40 5.67 -10.03
CA TYR A 162 -6.07 6.77 -9.33
C TYR A 162 -7.53 6.39 -9.05
N GLN A 163 -8.28 6.00 -10.07
CA GLN A 163 -9.70 5.67 -9.95
C GLN A 163 -9.92 4.49 -8.99
N ALA A 164 -9.12 3.42 -9.11
CA ALA A 164 -9.17 2.28 -8.20
C ALA A 164 -8.97 2.70 -6.74
N THR A 165 -7.94 3.51 -6.49
CA THR A 165 -7.61 4.03 -5.15
C THR A 165 -8.73 4.89 -4.58
N TYR A 166 -9.24 5.81 -5.39
CA TYR A 166 -10.30 6.73 -5.00
C TYR A 166 -11.57 5.97 -4.63
N TRP A 167 -12.08 5.12 -5.53
CA TRP A 167 -13.34 4.40 -5.30
C TRP A 167 -13.22 3.37 -4.17
N HIS A 168 -12.08 2.69 -4.03
CA HIS A 168 -11.82 1.83 -2.88
C HIS A 168 -11.92 2.61 -1.56
N ASN A 169 -11.21 3.75 -1.43
CA ASN A 169 -11.26 4.55 -0.20
C ASN A 169 -12.64 5.15 0.05
N ARG A 170 -13.40 5.47 -1.00
CA ARG A 170 -14.75 6.06 -0.91
C ARG A 170 -15.79 5.09 -0.35
N LEU A 171 -15.56 3.78 -0.47
CA LEU A 171 -16.37 2.75 0.20
C LEU A 171 -16.33 2.90 1.72
N PHE A 172 -15.13 3.16 2.26
CA PHE A 172 -14.90 3.24 3.71
C PHE A 172 -15.02 4.67 4.27
N ASN A 173 -14.78 5.68 3.43
CA ASN A 173 -14.78 7.08 3.86
C ASN A 173 -15.95 7.86 3.23
N ALA A 174 -17.02 8.03 4.01
CA ALA A 174 -18.22 8.75 3.62
C ALA A 174 -18.03 10.27 3.48
N ASN A 175 -16.96 10.84 4.05
CA ASN A 175 -16.66 12.28 4.01
C ASN A 175 -15.30 12.55 3.37
N MET A 176 -15.04 11.92 2.21
CA MET A 176 -13.81 12.17 1.48
C MET A 176 -13.76 13.63 1.00
N PRO A 177 -12.70 14.40 1.35
CA PRO A 177 -12.61 15.80 0.96
C PRO A 177 -12.42 15.94 -0.56
N ALA A 178 -12.77 17.11 -1.09
CA ALA A 178 -12.41 17.47 -2.46
C ALA A 178 -10.90 17.74 -2.56
N GLY A 179 -10.32 17.53 -3.74
CA GLY A 179 -8.90 17.78 -3.99
C GLY A 179 -7.94 16.81 -3.29
N VAL A 180 -8.40 15.58 -3.04
CA VAL A 180 -7.50 14.48 -2.63
C VAL A 180 -6.43 14.26 -3.70
N ARG A 181 -5.26 13.80 -3.26
CA ARG A 181 -4.13 13.49 -4.14
C ARG A 181 -3.80 12.02 -3.99
N VAL A 182 -3.56 11.35 -5.12
CA VAL A 182 -3.15 9.94 -5.12
C VAL A 182 -1.72 9.84 -5.61
N LEU A 183 -0.87 9.22 -4.79
CA LEU A 183 0.51 8.91 -5.18
C LEU A 183 0.65 7.44 -5.51
N SER A 184 1.43 7.13 -6.54
CA SER A 184 1.96 5.80 -6.78
C SER A 184 3.36 5.66 -6.19
N PHE A 185 3.64 4.46 -5.72
CA PHE A 185 4.92 4.01 -5.21
C PHE A 185 5.32 2.79 -6.05
N THR A 186 6.28 2.98 -6.95
CA THR A 186 6.80 1.90 -7.80
C THR A 186 8.10 1.37 -7.18
N PRO A 187 8.12 0.11 -6.70
CA PRO A 187 9.28 -0.49 -6.05
C PRO A 187 10.51 -0.62 -6.95
N ASP A 188 11.68 -0.48 -6.35
CA ASP A 188 12.96 -0.91 -6.91
C ASP A 188 13.42 -2.20 -6.20
N TRP A 189 12.96 -3.33 -6.73
CA TRP A 189 13.24 -4.65 -6.14
C TRP A 189 14.72 -5.02 -6.13
N THR A 190 15.53 -4.42 -6.99
CA THR A 190 16.97 -4.71 -7.02
C THR A 190 17.68 -4.16 -5.79
N HIS A 191 17.12 -3.16 -5.11
CA HIS A 191 17.67 -2.58 -3.89
C HIS A 191 16.81 -2.87 -2.64
N SER A 192 15.82 -3.75 -2.77
CA SER A 192 14.95 -4.17 -1.66
C SER A 192 15.61 -5.23 -0.79
N ALA A 193 15.15 -5.33 0.45
CA ALA A 193 15.55 -6.38 1.38
C ALA A 193 14.38 -6.83 2.24
N ASP A 194 14.30 -8.12 2.53
CA ASP A 194 13.53 -8.68 3.64
C ASP A 194 14.38 -8.77 4.91
N PHE A 195 13.73 -8.86 6.05
CA PHE A 195 14.36 -9.13 7.33
C PHE A 195 13.39 -9.80 8.30
N ASP A 196 13.94 -10.58 9.22
CA ASP A 196 13.19 -11.13 10.33
C ASP A 196 13.08 -10.09 11.45
N VAL A 197 11.91 -10.04 12.07
CA VAL A 197 11.64 -9.19 13.24
C VAL A 197 11.68 -10.07 14.46
N ASP A 198 12.58 -9.75 15.39
CA ASP A 198 12.67 -10.43 16.67
C ASP A 198 11.43 -10.06 17.51
N PRO A 199 10.56 -11.03 17.86
CA PRO A 199 9.34 -10.74 18.61
C PRO A 199 9.60 -10.21 20.03
N ASP A 200 10.82 -10.37 20.57
CA ASP A 200 11.18 -10.01 21.95
C ASP A 200 12.10 -8.77 22.04
N GLY A 201 12.33 -8.06 20.92
CA GLY A 201 13.29 -6.94 20.85
C GLY A 201 12.74 -5.58 21.30
N GLU A 202 12.74 -5.33 22.62
CA GLU A 202 12.82 -3.97 23.20
C GLU A 202 14.22 -3.33 23.04
#